data_AF-A0A1W9UMN9-F1
#
_entry.id   AF-A0A1W9UMN9-F1
#
_cell.length_a   1.000
_cell.length_b   1.000
_cell.length_c   1.000
_cell.angle_alpha   90.00
_cell.angle_beta   90.00
_cell.angle_gamma   90.00
#
_symmetry.space_group_name_H-M   'P 1'
#
loop_
_entity.id
_entity.type
_entity.pdbx_description
1 polymer ?
#
loop_
_entity_poly.entity_id
_entity_poly.type
_entity_poly.pdbx_seq_one_letter_code
_entity_poly.pdbx_strand_id
1 'polypeptide(L)'
;MDEMEAVTGLDRKGLIRLMKGSLERKPRSRQRDKTYGPAVDDALRVIYESFDGICAERLTPNLVWMAQNLERHGELATTPEMLEQLGQVSISTVARRLAHLRQDQPRLPRKKPRA
;
A
#
# COMPACT_ATOMS: atom_id res chain seq x y z
N MET A 1 28.05 -0.91 -35.20
CA MET A 1 27.62 -1.05 -33.79
C MET A 1 28.01 0.17 -32.98
N ASP A 2 29.20 0.74 -33.19
CA ASP A 2 29.71 1.88 -32.40
C ASP A 2 28.89 3.18 -32.57
N GLU A 3 28.31 3.42 -33.75
CA GLU A 3 27.39 4.55 -33.98
C GLU A 3 26.11 4.43 -33.14
N MET A 4 25.57 3.22 -32.98
CA MET A 4 24.40 2.99 -32.14
C MET A 4 24.72 3.14 -30.65
N GLU A 5 25.92 2.73 -30.22
CA GLU A 5 26.41 2.96 -28.86
C GLU A 5 26.54 4.47 -28.57
N ALA A 6 27.09 5.23 -29.51
CA ALA A 6 27.23 6.69 -29.39
C ALA A 6 25.88 7.43 -29.37
N VAL A 7 24.91 7.01 -30.18
CA VAL A 7 23.60 7.66 -30.28
C VAL A 7 22.66 7.29 -29.11
N THR A 8 22.69 6.04 -28.65
CA THR A 8 21.74 5.56 -27.61
C THR A 8 22.34 5.57 -26.19
N GLY A 9 23.66 5.64 -26.06
CA GLY A 9 24.37 5.46 -24.79
C GLY A 9 24.25 4.06 -24.19
N LEU A 10 23.68 3.10 -24.92
CA LEU A 10 23.53 1.72 -24.47
C LEU A 10 24.79 0.92 -24.77
N ASP A 11 25.15 0.01 -23.86
CA ASP A 11 26.26 -0.90 -24.11
C ASP A 11 25.91 -1.90 -25.23
N ARG A 12 26.97 -2.43 -25.87
CA ARG A 12 26.88 -3.38 -26.98
C ARG A 12 25.95 -4.55 -26.70
N LYS A 13 25.97 -5.12 -25.50
CA LYS A 13 25.16 -6.30 -25.13
C LYS A 13 23.68 -5.91 -25.03
N GLY A 14 23.41 -4.72 -24.51
CA GLY A 14 22.08 -4.09 -24.52
C GLY A 14 21.52 -3.96 -25.95
N LEU A 15 22.31 -3.39 -26.86
CA LEU A 15 21.93 -3.20 -28.27
C LEU A 15 21.71 -4.54 -28.98
N ILE A 16 22.62 -5.51 -28.83
CA ILE A 16 22.46 -6.84 -29.42
C ILE A 16 21.18 -7.51 -28.91
N ARG A 17 20.86 -7.39 -27.61
CA ARG A 17 19.62 -7.96 -27.04
C ARG A 17 18.37 -7.30 -27.61
N LEU A 18 18.38 -5.98 -27.82
CA LEU A 18 17.26 -5.24 -28.40
C LEU A 18 17.08 -5.58 -29.89
N MET A 19 18.17 -5.63 -30.66
CA MET A 19 18.13 -5.98 -32.09
C MET A 19 17.72 -7.42 -32.36
N LYS A 20 18.01 -8.34 -31.42
CA LYS A 20 17.60 -9.75 -31.51
C LYS A 20 16.21 -10.03 -30.92
N GLY A 21 15.60 -9.06 -30.23
CA GLY A 21 14.32 -9.22 -29.56
C GLY A 21 13.21 -8.41 -30.22
N SER A 22 11.95 -8.71 -29.89
CA SER A 22 10.85 -7.79 -30.20
C SER A 22 10.94 -6.56 -29.28
N LEU A 23 10.83 -5.38 -29.87
CA LEU A 23 10.71 -4.10 -29.15
C LEU A 23 9.27 -3.84 -28.69
N GLU A 24 8.32 -4.71 -29.06
CA GLU A 24 6.94 -4.57 -28.66
C GLU A 24 6.78 -4.73 -27.15
N ARG A 25 5.99 -3.84 -26.57
CA ARG A 25 5.67 -3.90 -25.15
C ARG A 25 4.83 -5.14 -24.89
N LYS A 26 5.34 -6.05 -24.06
CA LYS A 26 4.59 -7.24 -23.66
C LYS A 26 3.37 -6.84 -22.81
N PRO A 27 2.16 -7.30 -23.16
CA PRO A 27 0.99 -7.07 -22.34
C PRO A 27 1.16 -7.76 -20.98
N ARG A 28 0.60 -7.14 -19.94
CA ARG A 28 0.64 -7.72 -18.60
C ARG A 28 -0.23 -8.98 -18.60
N SER A 29 0.35 -10.12 -18.21
CA SER A 29 -0.34 -11.42 -18.22
C SER A 29 -1.12 -11.73 -16.94
N ARG A 30 -0.88 -10.98 -15.85
CA ARG A 30 -1.56 -11.17 -14.56
C ARG A 30 -1.90 -9.86 -13.88
N GLN A 31 -3.13 -9.74 -13.42
CA GLN A 31 -3.50 -8.72 -12.45
C GLN A 31 -2.97 -9.14 -11.07
N ARG A 32 -2.64 -8.16 -10.22
CA ARG A 32 -2.32 -8.45 -8.83
C ARG A 32 -3.65 -8.64 -8.10
N ASP A 33 -3.86 -9.81 -7.51
CA ASP A 33 -5.03 -10.06 -6.69
C ASP A 33 -5.01 -9.21 -5.42
N LYS A 34 -6.20 -8.85 -4.94
CA LYS A 34 -6.37 -8.13 -3.67
C LYS A 34 -6.45 -9.15 -2.54
N THR A 35 -5.34 -9.35 -1.83
CA THR A 35 -5.29 -10.26 -0.66
C THR A 35 -6.14 -9.78 0.52
N TYR A 36 -6.25 -8.46 0.72
CA TYR A 36 -7.08 -7.90 1.80
C TYR A 36 -8.27 -7.17 1.21
N GLY A 37 -9.46 -7.57 1.66
CA GLY A 37 -10.73 -7.07 1.17
C GLY A 37 -11.23 -5.81 1.89
N PRO A 38 -12.46 -5.36 1.56
CA PRO A 38 -13.09 -4.18 2.15
C PRO A 38 -13.23 -4.25 3.67
N ALA A 39 -13.52 -5.43 4.23
CA ALA A 39 -13.65 -5.62 5.68
C ALA A 39 -12.39 -5.20 6.45
N VAL A 40 -11.20 -5.51 5.90
CA VAL A 40 -9.93 -5.07 6.49
C VAL A 40 -9.77 -3.55 6.38
N ASP A 41 -10.19 -2.95 5.27
CA ASP A 41 -10.11 -1.49 5.10
C ASP A 41 -11.02 -0.75 6.09
N ASP A 42 -12.23 -1.26 6.32
CA ASP A 42 -13.16 -0.69 7.29
C ASP A 42 -12.64 -0.87 8.72
N ALA A 43 -12.13 -2.06 9.07
CA ALA A 43 -11.50 -2.28 10.37
C ALA A 43 -10.29 -1.35 10.58
N LEU A 44 -9.43 -1.19 9.57
CA LEU A 44 -8.29 -0.27 9.64
C LEU A 44 -8.74 1.18 9.83
N ARG A 45 -9.86 1.60 9.24
CA ARG A 45 -10.42 2.94 9.43
C ARG A 45 -10.83 3.17 10.88
N VAL A 46 -11.66 2.28 11.43
CA VAL A 46 -12.15 2.39 12.82
C VAL A 46 -10.98 2.33 13.80
N ILE A 47 -10.08 1.36 13.65
CA ILE A 47 -8.92 1.21 14.55
C ILE A 47 -8.00 2.44 14.48
N TYR A 48 -7.75 2.99 13.29
CA TYR A 48 -6.94 4.19 13.13
C TYR A 48 -7.55 5.41 13.84
N GLU A 49 -8.86 5.59 13.72
CA GLU A 49 -9.59 6.67 14.37
C GLU A 49 -9.62 6.48 15.90
N SER A 50 -9.83 5.26 16.40
CA SER A 50 -9.80 4.94 17.83
C SER A 50 -8.44 5.18 18.50
N PHE A 51 -7.35 5.19 17.72
CA PHE A 51 -6.01 5.52 18.20
C PHE A 51 -5.61 6.98 17.95
N ASP A 52 -6.53 7.87 17.58
CA ASP A 52 -6.25 9.27 17.22
C ASP A 52 -5.22 9.42 16.08
N GLY A 53 -5.18 8.43 15.19
CA GLY A 53 -4.45 8.53 13.93
C GLY A 53 -2.93 8.34 13.99
N ILE A 54 -2.43 7.48 14.90
CA ILE A 54 -1.01 7.11 14.98
C ILE A 54 -0.45 6.46 13.71
N CYS A 55 0.88 6.45 13.58
CA CYS A 55 1.57 5.87 12.42
C CYS A 55 1.42 4.34 12.34
N ALA A 56 1.57 3.80 11.12
CA ALA A 56 1.34 2.39 10.83
C ALA A 56 2.26 1.45 11.62
N GLU A 57 3.49 1.86 11.91
CA GLU A 57 4.47 1.11 12.69
C GLU A 57 3.98 0.83 14.10
N ARG A 58 3.25 1.79 14.71
CA ARG A 58 2.67 1.66 16.04
C ARG A 58 1.30 0.97 16.00
N LEU A 59 0.55 1.16 14.92
CA LEU A 59 -0.77 0.57 14.73
C LEU A 59 -0.71 -0.94 14.51
N THR A 60 0.16 -1.38 13.58
CA THR A 60 0.24 -2.76 13.08
C THR A 60 0.33 -3.82 14.19
N PRO A 61 1.23 -3.72 15.20
CA PRO A 61 1.31 -4.73 16.25
C PRO A 61 0.06 -4.80 17.15
N ASN A 62 -0.80 -3.78 17.12
CA ASN A 62 -1.99 -3.68 17.98
C ASN A 62 -3.31 -3.96 17.24
N LEU A 63 -3.28 -4.27 15.94
CA LEU A 63 -4.50 -4.38 15.12
C LEU A 63 -5.48 -5.43 15.63
N VAL A 64 -4.99 -6.65 15.89
CA VAL A 64 -5.84 -7.75 16.35
C VAL A 64 -6.41 -7.46 17.74
N TRP A 65 -5.57 -7.00 18.66
CA TRP A 65 -5.99 -6.65 20.01
C TRP A 65 -7.06 -5.56 20.02
N MET A 66 -6.84 -4.49 19.24
CA MET A 66 -7.80 -3.39 19.17
C MET A 66 -9.10 -3.81 18.47
N ALA A 67 -9.03 -4.62 17.41
CA ALA A 67 -10.22 -5.14 16.73
C ALA A 67 -11.13 -5.92 17.70
N GLN A 68 -10.54 -6.82 18.49
CA GLN A 68 -11.26 -7.59 19.52
C GLN A 68 -11.79 -6.70 20.65
N ASN A 69 -11.03 -5.67 21.04
CA ASN A 69 -11.48 -4.72 22.04
C ASN A 69 -12.71 -3.93 21.55
N LEU A 70 -12.66 -3.42 20.31
CA LEU A 70 -13.78 -2.71 19.68
C LEU A 70 -15.01 -3.61 19.52
N GLU A 71 -14.82 -4.88 19.15
CA GLU A 71 -15.91 -5.86 19.09
C GLU A 71 -16.61 -6.05 20.43
N ARG A 72 -15.84 -6.20 21.51
CA ARG A 72 -16.40 -6.32 22.87
C ARG A 72 -17.27 -5.13 23.25
N HIS A 73 -16.96 -3.95 22.71
CA HIS A 73 -17.71 -2.73 22.94
C HIS A 73 -18.81 -2.46 21.89
N GLY A 74 -18.96 -3.33 20.88
CA GLY A 74 -19.96 -3.18 19.83
C GLY A 74 -19.60 -2.16 18.74
N GLU A 75 -18.35 -1.68 18.70
CA GLU A 75 -17.86 -0.64 17.78
C GLU A 75 -17.32 -1.23 16.46
N LEU A 76 -17.03 -2.53 16.41
CA LEU A 76 -16.53 -3.23 15.22
C LEU A 76 -17.02 -4.67 15.19
N ALA A 77 -17.66 -5.11 14.11
CA ALA A 77 -17.96 -6.53 13.91
C ALA A 77 -16.72 -7.24 13.35
N THR A 78 -16.24 -8.31 14.00
CA THR A 78 -15.08 -9.06 13.51
C THR A 78 -15.44 -10.44 12.97
N THR A 79 -14.61 -10.93 12.06
CA THR A 79 -14.67 -12.30 11.57
C THR A 79 -13.32 -12.98 11.78
N PRO A 80 -13.27 -14.31 11.94
CA PRO A 80 -11.99 -15.02 12.10
C PRO A 80 -11.00 -14.75 10.96
N GLU A 81 -11.50 -14.71 9.72
CA GLU A 81 -10.69 -14.40 8.53
C GLU A 81 -10.12 -12.99 8.58
N MET A 82 -10.91 -12.00 9.01
CA MET A 82 -10.43 -10.62 9.14
C MET A 82 -9.36 -10.49 10.22
N LEU A 83 -9.53 -11.15 11.37
CA LEU A 83 -8.53 -11.14 12.45
C LEU A 83 -7.22 -11.79 12.02
N GLU A 84 -7.28 -12.90 11.28
CA GLU A 84 -6.10 -13.53 10.68
C GLU A 84 -5.39 -12.59 9.70
N GLN A 85 -6.16 -11.95 8.81
CA GLN A 85 -5.64 -10.97 7.86
C GLN A 85 -4.98 -9.78 8.58
N LEU A 86 -5.57 -9.25 9.64
CA LEU A 86 -5.00 -8.19 10.48
C LEU A 86 -3.73 -8.64 11.22
N GLY A 87 -3.62 -9.92 11.58
CA GLY A 87 -2.41 -10.48 12.18
C GLY A 87 -1.24 -10.66 11.20
N GLN A 88 -1.53 -10.83 9.90
CA GLN A 88 -0.52 -11.08 8.85
C GLN A 88 -0.17 -9.83 8.03
N VAL A 89 -0.93 -8.74 8.15
CA VAL A 89 -0.74 -7.55 7.32
C VAL A 89 0.59 -6.85 7.64
N SER A 90 1.37 -6.55 6.58
CA SER A 90 2.62 -5.82 6.74
C SER A 90 2.38 -4.34 7.06
N ILE A 91 3.31 -3.73 7.80
CA ILE A 91 3.33 -2.28 8.09
C ILE A 91 3.18 -1.46 6.80
N SER A 92 3.92 -1.82 5.75
CA SER A 92 3.87 -1.14 4.46
C SER A 92 2.51 -1.23 3.76
N THR A 93 1.75 -2.31 4.01
CA THR A 93 0.39 -2.47 3.48
C THR A 93 -0.60 -1.65 4.29
N VAL A 94 -0.49 -1.64 5.61
CA VAL A 94 -1.29 -0.76 6.49
C VAL A 94 -1.08 0.70 6.11
N ALA A 95 0.18 1.16 6.01
CA ALA A 95 0.50 2.54 5.63
C ALA A 95 -0.11 2.94 4.29
N ARG A 96 0.02 2.08 3.26
CA ARG A 96 -0.55 2.32 1.93
C ARG A 96 -2.08 2.39 1.99
N ARG A 97 -2.73 1.48 2.70
CA ARG A 97 -4.19 1.45 2.83
C ARG A 97 -4.71 2.67 3.56
N LEU A 98 -4.10 3.05 4.70
CA LEU A 98 -4.44 4.27 5.42
C LEU A 98 -4.27 5.53 4.57
N ALA A 99 -3.22 5.61 3.75
CA ALA A 99 -3.02 6.73 2.84
C ALA A 99 -4.17 6.86 1.82
N HIS A 100 -4.67 5.74 1.30
CA HIS A 100 -5.84 5.74 0.42
C HIS A 100 -7.14 6.09 1.16
N LEU A 101 -7.37 5.52 2.35
CA LEU A 101 -8.56 5.80 3.16
C LEU A 101 -8.68 7.27 3.56
N ARG A 102 -7.53 7.93 3.76
CA ARG A 102 -7.46 9.34 4.17
C ARG A 102 -7.35 10.32 2.99
N GLN A 103 -7.37 9.83 1.76
CA GLN A 103 -7.22 10.69 0.58
C GLN A 103 -8.30 11.77 0.53
N ASP A 104 -9.53 11.41 0.90
CA ASP A 104 -10.70 12.28 0.85
C ASP A 104 -10.98 12.99 2.19
N GLN A 105 -10.12 12.80 3.19
CA GLN A 105 -10.25 13.48 4.48
C GLN A 105 -9.73 14.92 4.38
N PRO A 106 -10.52 15.93 4.80
CA PRO A 106 -10.07 17.32 4.84
C PRO A 106 -8.83 17.46 5.71
N ARG A 107 -7.79 18.11 5.17
CA ARG A 107 -6.56 18.40 5.93
C ARG A 107 -6.67 19.78 6.55
N LEU A 108 -6.28 19.89 7.82
CA LEU A 108 -6.16 21.19 8.47
C LEU A 108 -5.19 22.09 7.68
N PRO A 109 -5.50 23.40 7.53
CA PRO A 109 -4.64 24.32 6.82
C PRO A 109 -3.27 24.40 7.50
N ARG A 110 -2.21 24.24 6.72
CA ARG A 110 -0.83 24.37 7.23
C ARG A 110 -0.52 25.84 7.50
N LYS A 111 0.06 26.12 8.67
CA LYS A 111 0.60 27.45 8.99
C LYS A 111 1.62 27.85 7.92
N LYS A 112 1.49 29.06 7.38
CA LYS A 112 2.45 29.60 6.40
C LYS A 112 3.86 29.63 7.01
N PRO A 113 4.92 29.37 6.23
CA PRO A 113 6.29 29.54 6.70
C PRO A 113 6.48 30.97 7.21
N ARG A 114 7.20 31.11 8.32
CA ARG A 114 7.61 32.44 8.81
C ARG A 114 8.78 32.89 7.94
N ALA A 115 8.66 34.10 7.38
CA ALA A 115 9.75 34.77 6.68
C ALA A 115 10.89 35.09 7.65
#